data_AF-A0ABD2ZZB8-F1
#
_entry.id   AF-A0ABD2ZZB8-F1
#
_cell.length_a   1.000
_cell.length_b   1.000
_cell.length_c   1.000
_cell.angle_alpha   90.00
_cell.angle_beta   90.00
_cell.angle_gamma   90.00
#
_symmetry.space_group_name_H-M   'P 1'
#
loop_
_entity.id
_entity.type
_entity.pdbx_description
1 polymer ?
#
loop_
_entity_poly.entity_id
_entity_poly.type
_entity_poly.pdbx_seq_one_letter_code
_entity_poly.pdbx_strand_id
1 'polypeptide(L)'
;MQEMDVKAGNNHFHEKEPFEVLILTNEAKKPVENDSKTPPVFVNNAAIAWHESRKKWTGDPHQKSKKIEKDPIISWSMTYEDLLSTNDPFPERIPLPEMVDFLVDIWHEEGLFD
;
A
#
# COMPACT_ATOMS: atom_id res chain seq x y z
N MET A 1 -21.02 17.10 -40.39
CA MET A 1 -19.69 16.84 -39.82
C MET A 1 -19.17 18.15 -39.28
N GLN A 2 -19.16 18.29 -37.96
CA GLN A 2 -18.59 19.44 -37.27
C GLN A 2 -17.66 18.83 -36.23
N GLU A 3 -16.36 18.93 -36.51
CA GLU A 3 -15.29 18.49 -35.61
C GLU A 3 -15.21 19.50 -34.47
N MET A 4 -15.33 19.01 -33.24
CA MET A 4 -15.10 19.77 -32.02
C MET A 4 -13.89 19.16 -31.31
N ASP A 5 -12.70 19.67 -31.65
CA ASP A 5 -11.57 19.62 -30.73
C ASP A 5 -11.74 20.79 -29.74
N VAL A 6 -11.67 20.52 -28.43
CA VAL A 6 -11.10 21.39 -27.40
C VAL A 6 -11.16 20.67 -26.04
N LYS A 7 -9.97 20.19 -25.64
CA LYS A 7 -9.31 20.50 -24.37
C LYS A 7 -9.82 19.76 -23.12
N ALA A 8 -9.05 18.74 -22.77
CA ALA A 8 -9.00 18.09 -21.46
C ALA A 8 -8.90 19.13 -20.34
N GLY A 9 -9.97 19.24 -19.54
CA GLY A 9 -10.06 20.09 -18.37
C GLY A 9 -9.79 19.31 -17.09
N ASN A 10 -8.53 19.39 -16.64
CA ASN A 10 -8.12 19.66 -15.26
C ASN A 10 -8.70 18.75 -14.14
N ASN A 11 -8.05 17.60 -13.92
CA ASN A 11 -8.12 16.93 -12.63
C ASN A 11 -7.24 17.70 -11.64
N HIS A 12 -7.86 18.48 -10.76
CA HIS A 12 -7.19 19.14 -9.64
C HIS A 12 -6.80 18.07 -8.61
N PHE A 13 -5.68 17.39 -8.86
CA PHE A 13 -4.98 16.66 -7.83
C PHE A 13 -4.39 17.69 -6.88
N HIS A 14 -4.82 17.67 -5.61
CA HIS A 14 -4.12 18.41 -4.58
C HIS A 14 -2.82 17.65 -4.31
N GLU A 15 -1.83 17.89 -5.17
CA GLU A 15 -0.47 17.47 -4.99
C GLU A 15 -0.02 18.09 -3.67
N LYS A 16 0.03 17.27 -2.62
CA LYS A 16 0.66 17.69 -1.38
C LYS A 16 2.14 17.71 -1.70
N GLU A 17 2.62 18.92 -1.98
CA GLU A 17 4.04 19.21 -2.13
C GLU A 17 4.83 18.41 -1.09
N PRO A 18 5.86 17.66 -1.49
CA PRO A 18 6.88 17.27 -0.56
C PRO A 18 7.46 18.58 -0.04
N PHE A 19 7.20 18.90 1.23
CA PHE A 19 7.86 19.99 1.92
C PHE A 19 9.36 19.79 1.70
N GLU A 20 9.93 20.57 0.78
CA GLU A 20 11.28 20.32 0.30
C GLU A 20 12.21 20.38 1.50
N VAL A 21 12.82 19.23 1.79
CA VAL A 21 13.92 19.13 2.72
C VAL A 21 15.03 19.96 2.07
N LEU A 22 15.16 21.20 2.51
CA LEU A 22 16.25 22.10 2.14
C LEU A 22 17.56 21.49 2.66
N ILE A 23 18.11 20.52 1.94
CA ILE A 23 19.53 20.18 2.01
C ILE A 23 20.24 21.31 1.27
N LEU A 24 20.63 22.35 2.00
CA LEU A 24 21.51 23.38 1.47
C LEU A 24 22.85 22.72 1.12
N THR A 25 23.08 22.54 -0.18
CA THR A 25 24.34 22.06 -0.74
C THR A 25 25.41 23.12 -0.55
N ASN A 26 26.49 22.71 0.09
CA ASN A 26 27.63 23.49 0.52
C ASN A 26 28.69 23.56 -0.60
N GLU A 27 28.76 24.69 -1.31
CA GLU A 27 29.95 25.03 -2.12
C GLU A 27 31.03 25.70 -1.26
N ALA A 28 32.25 25.19 -1.42
CA ALA A 28 33.41 25.46 -0.58
C ALA A 28 34.03 26.83 -0.83
N LYS A 29 34.02 27.73 0.18
CA LYS A 29 35.08 28.72 0.46
C LYS A 29 35.21 28.96 1.98
N LYS A 30 36.44 28.96 2.50
CA LYS A 30 36.85 29.07 3.92
C LYS A 30 37.78 30.28 4.09
N PRO A 31 38.07 30.82 5.30
CA PRO A 31 37.30 30.96 6.55
C PRO A 31 37.08 32.45 6.94
N VAL A 32 36.03 32.77 7.70
CA VAL A 32 36.13 33.78 8.77
C VAL A 32 35.10 33.46 9.85
N GLU A 33 35.63 33.39 11.06
CA GLU A 33 35.01 33.11 12.34
C GLU A 33 33.99 34.21 12.68
N ASN A 34 32.71 33.86 12.69
CA ASN A 34 31.66 34.64 13.33
C ASN A 34 30.67 33.63 13.92
N ASP A 35 30.49 33.66 15.23
CA ASP A 35 29.62 32.77 16.00
C ASP A 35 28.14 32.87 15.58
N SER A 36 27.79 32.22 14.48
CA SER A 36 26.39 32.06 14.07
C SER A 36 25.77 30.99 14.96
N LYS A 37 25.11 31.47 16.01
CA LYS A 37 24.29 30.69 16.94
C LYS A 37 23.07 30.10 16.22
N THR A 38 23.30 29.16 15.31
CA THR A 38 22.25 28.39 14.66
C THR A 38 21.71 27.42 15.71
N PRO A 39 20.40 27.47 16.05
CA PRO A 39 19.84 26.51 16.98
C PRO A 39 20.02 25.10 16.39
N PRO A 40 20.33 24.10 17.23
CA PRO A 40 20.47 22.73 16.75
C PRO A 40 19.17 22.31 16.07
N VAL A 41 19.29 21.78 14.85
CA VAL A 41 18.15 21.26 14.10
C VAL A 41 17.49 20.16 14.92
N PHE A 42 16.20 20.31 15.23
CA PHE A 42 15.45 19.29 15.94
C PHE A 42 15.28 18.06 15.06
N VAL A 43 15.66 16.90 15.59
CA VAL A 43 15.51 15.61 14.92
C VAL A 43 14.44 14.79 15.65
N ASN A 44 13.38 14.41 14.95
CA ASN A 44 12.34 13.54 15.48
C ASN A 44 12.75 12.06 15.32
N ASN A 45 13.46 11.53 16.31
CA ASN A 45 13.93 10.14 16.30
C ASN A 45 12.78 9.13 16.24
N ALA A 46 11.60 9.43 16.81
CA ALA A 46 10.44 8.54 16.78
C ALA A 46 9.83 8.43 15.37
N ALA A 47 9.74 9.55 14.64
CA ALA A 47 9.30 9.54 13.26
C ALA A 47 10.26 8.72 12.38
N ILE A 48 11.57 8.90 12.56
CA ILE A 48 12.59 8.14 11.82
C ILE A 48 12.43 6.64 12.09
N ALA A 49 12.34 6.23 13.36
CA ALA A 49 12.15 4.83 13.74
C ALA A 49 10.85 4.23 13.18
N TRP A 50 9.76 5.00 13.13
CA TRP A 50 8.51 4.56 12.50
C TRP A 50 8.66 4.38 10.99
N HIS A 51 9.30 5.32 10.29
CA HIS A 51 9.54 5.21 8.85
C HIS A 51 10.39 3.99 8.51
N GLU A 52 11.45 3.73 9.27
CA GLU A 52 12.29 2.54 9.10
C GLU A 52 11.51 1.25 9.36
N SER A 53 10.70 1.22 10.42
CA SER A 53 9.84 0.09 10.73
C SER A 53 8.86 -0.16 9.58
N ARG A 54 8.10 0.85 9.18
CA ARG A 54 7.12 0.74 8.10
C ARG A 54 7.74 0.20 6.80
N LYS A 55 8.92 0.68 6.43
CA LYS A 55 9.64 0.22 5.23
C LYS A 55 9.97 -1.28 5.29
N LYS A 56 10.31 -1.80 6.47
CA LYS A 56 10.53 -3.24 6.70
C LYS A 56 9.22 -4.04 6.59
N TRP A 57 8.11 -3.51 7.10
CA TRP A 57 6.80 -4.17 7.07
C TRP A 57 6.18 -4.26 5.67
N THR A 58 6.29 -3.20 4.87
CA THR A 58 5.72 -3.18 3.52
C THR A 58 6.47 -4.10 2.55
N GLY A 59 7.68 -4.56 2.92
CA GLY A 59 8.55 -5.37 2.09
C GLY A 59 8.97 -4.65 0.80
N ASP A 60 9.76 -5.33 -0.03
CA ASP A 60 10.09 -4.83 -1.35
C ASP A 60 8.94 -5.19 -2.32
N PRO A 61 8.25 -4.22 -2.95
CA PRO A 61 7.19 -4.52 -3.90
C PRO A 61 7.66 -5.41 -5.05
N HIS A 62 8.94 -5.34 -5.40
CA HIS A 62 9.58 -6.16 -6.42
C HIS A 62 9.86 -7.60 -5.95
N GLN A 63 9.91 -7.85 -4.64
CA GLN A 63 10.01 -9.18 -4.05
C GLN A 63 8.66 -9.81 -3.77
N LYS A 64 7.54 -9.12 -4.06
CA LYS A 64 6.24 -9.78 -4.18
C LYS A 64 6.38 -10.76 -5.33
N SER A 65 6.66 -12.03 -4.99
CA SER A 65 6.79 -13.10 -5.97
C SER A 65 5.59 -12.97 -6.91
N LYS A 66 5.89 -12.94 -8.22
CA LYS A 66 4.88 -12.99 -9.27
C LYS A 66 3.91 -14.08 -8.85
N LYS A 67 2.65 -13.72 -8.55
CA LYS A 67 1.64 -14.63 -8.03
C LYS A 67 1.53 -15.75 -9.07
N ILE A 68 2.17 -16.88 -8.80
CA ILE A 68 2.01 -18.07 -9.62
C ILE A 68 0.53 -18.38 -9.53
N GLU A 69 -0.10 -18.62 -10.68
CA GLU A 69 -1.47 -19.15 -10.71
C GLU A 69 -1.43 -20.49 -9.97
N LYS A 70 -1.83 -20.42 -8.70
CA LYS A 70 -2.01 -21.58 -7.83
C LYS A 70 -3.45 -22.00 -7.96
N ASP A 71 -3.68 -23.31 -7.84
CA ASP A 71 -5.02 -23.83 -7.67
C ASP A 71 -5.68 -23.18 -6.45
N PRO A 72 -7.01 -22.94 -6.48
CA PRO A 72 -7.73 -22.41 -5.33
C PRO A 72 -7.54 -23.34 -4.12
N ILE A 73 -7.29 -22.72 -2.97
CA ILE A 73 -7.11 -23.39 -1.67
C ILE A 73 -8.46 -23.88 -1.15
N ILE A 74 -9.52 -23.10 -1.37
CA ILE A 74 -10.90 -23.49 -1.10
C ILE A 74 -11.41 -24.32 -2.28
N SER A 75 -11.87 -25.54 -2.01
CA SER A 75 -12.51 -26.35 -3.04
C SER A 75 -13.81 -25.69 -3.48
N TRP A 76 -14.10 -25.72 -4.79
CA TRP A 76 -15.39 -25.31 -5.35
C TRP A 76 -16.57 -26.11 -4.77
N SER A 77 -16.30 -27.32 -4.25
CA SER A 77 -17.31 -28.18 -3.62
C SER A 77 -17.45 -27.97 -2.11
N MET A 78 -16.78 -26.96 -1.54
CA MET A 78 -16.78 -26.71 -0.10
C MET A 78 -18.01 -25.89 0.28
N THR A 79 -18.66 -26.19 1.40
CA THR A 79 -19.76 -25.37 1.93
C THR A 79 -19.29 -24.46 3.07
N TYR A 80 -20.13 -23.49 3.45
CA TYR A 80 -19.85 -22.62 4.61
C TYR A 80 -19.66 -23.42 5.89
N GLU A 81 -20.52 -24.42 6.11
CA GLU A 81 -20.45 -25.32 7.25
C GLU A 81 -19.16 -26.15 7.25
N ASP A 82 -18.67 -26.56 6.08
CA ASP A 82 -17.39 -27.28 5.97
C ASP A 82 -16.19 -26.42 6.39
N LEU A 83 -16.21 -25.10 6.10
CA LEU A 83 -15.16 -24.17 6.55
C LEU A 83 -15.18 -23.95 8.07
N LEU A 84 -16.38 -23.91 8.66
CA LEU A 84 -16.54 -23.70 10.09
C LEU A 84 -16.52 -24.99 10.91
N SER A 85 -16.49 -26.14 10.26
CA SER A 85 -16.46 -27.45 10.92
C SER A 85 -15.22 -27.64 11.80
N THR A 86 -14.10 -27.00 11.45
CA THR A 86 -12.87 -27.03 12.26
C THR A 86 -12.34 -25.62 12.48
N ASN A 87 -11.65 -25.40 13.61
CA ASN A 87 -10.94 -24.15 13.89
C ASN A 87 -9.45 -24.26 13.51
N ASP A 88 -9.10 -25.27 12.73
CA ASP A 88 -7.72 -25.51 12.33
C ASP A 88 -7.31 -24.51 11.24
N PRO A 89 -6.06 -24.01 11.26
CA PRO A 89 -5.59 -23.12 10.20
C PRO A 89 -5.56 -23.82 8.85
N PHE A 90 -5.85 -23.07 7.78
CA PHE A 90 -5.67 -23.55 6.41
C PHE A 90 -4.21 -23.94 6.13
N PRO A 91 -3.97 -24.97 5.31
CA PRO A 91 -2.63 -25.42 4.96
C PRO A 91 -1.81 -24.32 4.26
N GLU A 92 -2.48 -23.44 3.52
CA GLU A 92 -1.90 -22.22 2.94
C GLU A 92 -2.78 -20.99 3.26
N ARG A 93 -2.19 -19.80 3.20
CA ARG A 93 -2.94 -18.55 3.39
C ARG A 93 -3.86 -18.32 2.21
N ILE A 94 -5.16 -18.21 2.48
CA ILE A 94 -6.15 -17.93 1.44
C ILE A 94 -6.03 -16.48 0.97
N PRO A 95 -5.82 -16.23 -0.34
CA PRO A 95 -5.93 -14.89 -0.92
C PRO A 95 -7.32 -14.30 -0.67
N LEU A 96 -7.38 -13.03 -0.29
CA LEU A 96 -8.65 -12.35 -0.06
C LEU A 96 -9.66 -12.46 -1.23
N PRO A 97 -9.25 -12.34 -2.51
CA PRO A 97 -10.20 -12.49 -3.62
C PRO A 97 -10.89 -13.86 -3.63
N GLU A 98 -10.16 -14.92 -3.30
CA GLU A 98 -10.69 -16.28 -3.29
C GLU A 98 -11.74 -16.48 -2.20
N MET A 99 -11.51 -15.96 -0.99
CA MET A 99 -12.53 -15.95 0.06
C MET A 99 -13.78 -15.17 -0.34
N VAL A 100 -13.61 -14.07 -1.07
CA VAL A 100 -14.74 -13.23 -1.51
C VAL A 100 -15.54 -13.95 -2.59
N ASP A 101 -14.88 -14.52 -3.60
CA ASP A 101 -15.53 -15.27 -4.68
C ASP A 101 -16.36 -16.43 -4.11
N PHE A 102 -15.77 -17.20 -3.20
CA PHE A 102 -16.45 -18.30 -2.48
C PHE A 102 -17.70 -17.84 -1.72
N LEU A 103 -17.63 -16.73 -0.97
CA LEU A 103 -18.77 -16.23 -0.19
C LEU A 103 -19.90 -15.73 -1.10
N VAL A 104 -19.55 -15.12 -2.22
CA VAL A 104 -20.52 -14.64 -3.21
C VAL A 104 -21.30 -15.81 -3.80
N ASP A 105 -20.63 -16.92 -4.13
CA ASP A 105 -21.29 -18.13 -4.64
C ASP A 105 -22.31 -18.68 -3.63
N ILE A 106 -21.92 -18.82 -2.36
CA ILE A 106 -22.81 -19.30 -1.29
C ILE A 106 -24.02 -18.38 -1.11
N TRP A 107 -23.81 -17.07 -1.06
CA TRP A 107 -24.92 -16.14 -0.88
C TRP A 107 -25.89 -16.14 -2.05
N HIS A 108 -25.40 -16.35 -3.28
CA HIS A 108 -26.25 -16.53 -4.45
C HIS A 108 -27.04 -17.84 -4.39
N GLU A 109 -26.43 -18.93 -3.96
CA GLU A 109 -27.12 -20.22 -3.79
C GLU A 109 -28.19 -20.17 -2.70
N GLU A 110 -27.95 -19.42 -1.63
CA GLU A 110 -28.90 -19.23 -0.51
C GLU A 110 -30.01 -18.21 -0.82
N GLY A 111 -29.93 -17.46 -1.93
CA GLY A 111 -30.91 -16.45 -2.30
C GLY A 111 -30.94 -15.23 -1.36
N LEU A 112 -29.82 -14.94 -0.68
CA LEU A 112 -29.75 -13.87 0.32
C LEU A 112 -29.84 -12.46 -0.30
N PHE A 113 -29.62 -12.36 -1.61
CA PHE A 113 -29.56 -11.09 -2.36
C PHE A 113 -30.49 -11.03 -3.59
N ASP A 114 -31.53 -11.87 -3.66
CA ASP A 114 -32.56 -11.88 -4.72
C ASP A 114 -33.69 -10.84 -4.51
#